data_AF-A0A417C2T5-F1
#
_entry.id   AF-A0A417C2T5-F1
#
_cell.length_a   1.000
_cell.length_b   1.000
_cell.length_c   1.000
_cell.angle_alpha   90.00
_cell.angle_beta   90.00
_cell.angle_gamma   90.00
#
_symmetry.space_group_name_H-M   'P 1'
#
loop_
_entity.id
_entity.type
_entity.pdbx_description
1 polymer ?
#
loop_
_entity_poly.entity_id
_entity_poly.type
_entity_poly.pdbx_seq_one_letter_code
_entity_poly.pdbx_strand_id
1 'polypeptide(L)'
;MSKGNKKQYKQFAINSLEDGCLVLKSLIVPVIIDLEKFRNYSDEAEVLLEKYKLDGFIPANIYDSIHDKILYQQRELLRFMADHQSSSFSYISVRELLEKKGFLKSSLTENSNKTLKELLDIRNWSFHNAQSMLVADLEMAKKSIPSEMVGSVEIKPMLNPVVIRKVKTYTWKMFADFVFHNKVRLAQFELILSEMKKDYQEMYGFLSDTAFIQTSSGLSREVQYIEQEIENQNPKKAGSSIASLSMKIQKGKYDGSNERY
;
A
#
# COMPACT_ATOMS: atom_id res chain seq x y z
N MET A 1 26.00 38.13 -10.60
CA MET A 1 24.67 37.52 -10.83
C MET A 1 24.40 36.55 -9.70
N SER A 2 23.47 36.88 -8.79
CA SER A 2 23.10 36.02 -7.67
C SER A 2 22.48 34.74 -8.22
N LYS A 3 23.06 33.58 -7.88
CA LYS A 3 22.39 32.29 -8.01
C LYS A 3 21.27 32.29 -6.96
N GLY A 4 20.11 32.87 -7.29
CA GLY A 4 18.93 32.78 -6.45
C GLY A 4 18.64 31.31 -6.18
N ASN A 5 18.44 30.95 -4.91
CA ASN A 5 18.09 29.59 -4.49
C ASN A 5 16.85 29.14 -5.26
N LYS A 6 17.03 28.29 -6.28
CA LYS A 6 15.90 27.62 -6.95
C LYS A 6 15.20 26.77 -5.89
N LYS A 7 13.95 27.08 -5.60
CA LYS A 7 13.10 26.31 -4.69
C LYS A 7 13.08 24.85 -5.16
N GLN A 8 13.42 23.91 -4.28
CA GLN A 8 13.47 22.48 -4.60
C GLN A 8 12.05 21.91 -4.56
N TYR A 9 11.38 21.86 -5.71
CA TYR A 9 10.00 21.36 -5.81
C TYR A 9 9.88 19.82 -5.81
N LYS A 10 10.99 19.10 -5.98
CA LYS A 10 10.97 17.64 -6.22
C LYS A 10 10.66 16.80 -4.98
N GLN A 11 10.88 17.35 -3.79
CA GLN A 11 10.73 16.63 -2.53
C GLN A 11 9.96 17.51 -1.55
N PHE A 12 9.02 16.90 -0.85
CA PHE A 12 8.32 17.53 0.26
C PHE A 12 9.15 17.32 1.53
N ALA A 13 9.46 18.40 2.25
CA ALA A 13 10.22 18.33 3.50
C ALA A 13 9.27 18.54 4.68
N ILE A 14 9.43 17.71 5.72
CA ILE A 14 8.65 17.83 6.96
C ILE A 14 9.46 18.70 7.94
N ASN A 15 9.13 19.98 8.06
CA ASN A 15 9.89 20.93 8.89
C ASN A 15 9.14 21.35 10.16
N SER A 16 7.82 21.21 10.18
CA SER A 16 6.97 21.53 11.34
C SER A 16 5.98 20.41 11.68
N LEU A 17 5.27 20.56 12.81
CA LEU A 17 4.18 19.68 13.20
C LEU A 17 3.04 19.70 12.16
N GLU A 18 2.73 20.87 11.61
CA GLU A 18 1.72 21.05 10.57
C GLU A 18 2.08 20.29 9.29
N ASP A 19 3.35 20.31 8.88
CA ASP A 19 3.83 19.49 7.76
C ASP A 19 3.66 17.99 8.06
N GLY A 20 3.95 17.57 9.30
CA GLY A 20 3.79 16.20 9.76
C GLY A 20 2.33 15.75 9.70
N CYS A 21 1.41 16.56 10.23
CA CYS A 21 -0.03 16.36 10.12
C CYS A 21 -0.47 16.29 8.65
N LEU A 22 0.00 17.21 7.80
CA LEU A 22 -0.37 17.23 6.37
C LEU A 22 0.04 15.93 5.68
N VAL A 23 1.27 15.46 5.90
CA VAL A 23 1.76 14.20 5.32
C VAL A 23 0.97 13.02 5.86
N LEU A 24 0.78 12.91 7.17
CA LEU A 24 0.08 11.77 7.76
C LEU A 24 -1.39 11.71 7.32
N LYS A 25 -2.09 12.86 7.25
CA LYS A 25 -3.43 12.96 6.63
C LYS A 25 -3.44 12.44 5.20
N SER A 26 -2.43 12.82 4.40
CA SER A 26 -2.34 12.40 3.00
C SER A 26 -2.16 10.89 2.82
N LEU A 27 -1.70 10.18 3.87
CA LEU A 27 -1.63 8.72 3.92
C LEU A 27 -2.91 8.10 4.50
N ILE A 28 -3.47 8.66 5.58
CA ILE A 28 -4.67 8.12 6.26
C ILE A 28 -5.89 8.11 5.34
N VAL A 29 -6.15 9.21 4.63
CA VAL A 29 -7.35 9.35 3.80
C VAL A 29 -7.47 8.26 2.73
N PRO A 30 -6.47 8.04 1.86
CA PRO A 30 -6.57 6.97 0.87
C PRO A 30 -6.56 5.58 1.50
N VAL A 31 -5.87 5.38 2.64
CA VAL A 31 -5.94 4.11 3.38
C VAL A 31 -7.36 3.77 3.80
N ILE A 32 -8.13 4.73 4.35
CA ILE A 32 -9.53 4.49 4.75
C ILE A 32 -10.34 3.99 3.55
N ILE A 33 -10.24 4.70 2.42
CA ILE A 33 -10.98 4.41 1.20
C ILE A 33 -10.60 3.03 0.62
N ASP A 34 -9.31 2.72 0.53
CA ASP A 34 -8.85 1.47 -0.08
C ASP A 34 -9.05 0.27 0.87
N LEU A 35 -9.07 0.49 2.18
CA LEU A 35 -9.38 -0.53 3.18
C LEU A 35 -10.86 -0.93 3.13
N GLU A 36 -11.77 0.03 2.93
CA GLU A 36 -13.18 -0.25 2.70
C GLU A 36 -13.39 -1.15 1.47
N LYS A 37 -12.74 -0.81 0.34
CA LYS A 37 -12.78 -1.66 -0.87
C LYS A 37 -12.19 -3.04 -0.61
N PHE A 38 -11.06 -3.13 0.10
CA PHE A 38 -10.44 -4.41 0.46
C PHE A 38 -11.40 -5.28 1.27
N ARG A 39 -12.13 -4.70 2.24
CA ARG A 39 -13.18 -5.40 3.00
C ARG A 39 -14.29 -5.88 2.08
N ASN A 40 -14.86 -4.99 1.26
CA ASN A 40 -15.96 -5.33 0.36
C ASN A 40 -15.60 -6.48 -0.60
N TYR A 41 -14.38 -6.47 -1.15
CA TYR A 41 -13.91 -7.56 -2.00
C TYR A 41 -13.60 -8.85 -1.20
N SER A 42 -13.16 -8.74 0.05
CA SER A 42 -12.99 -9.91 0.92
C SER A 42 -14.34 -10.57 1.23
N ASP A 43 -15.38 -9.78 1.49
CA ASP A 43 -16.74 -10.27 1.71
C ASP A 43 -17.31 -10.92 0.43
N GLU A 44 -17.08 -10.32 -0.74
CA GLU A 44 -17.40 -10.91 -2.05
C GLU A 44 -16.72 -12.28 -2.22
N ALA A 45 -15.44 -12.40 -1.82
CA ALA A 45 -14.69 -13.64 -1.89
C ALA A 45 -15.23 -14.73 -0.95
N GLU A 46 -15.70 -14.37 0.25
CA GLU A 46 -16.35 -15.32 1.18
C GLU A 46 -17.66 -15.87 0.61
N VAL A 47 -18.48 -15.02 -0.02
CA VAL A 47 -19.71 -15.47 -0.70
C VAL A 47 -19.39 -16.45 -1.83
N LEU A 48 -18.35 -16.15 -2.64
CA LEU A 48 -17.89 -17.06 -3.69
C LEU A 48 -17.34 -18.36 -3.11
N LEU A 49 -16.64 -18.32 -1.97
CA LEU A 49 -16.06 -19.50 -1.35
C LEU A 49 -17.13 -20.51 -0.95
N GLU A 50 -18.22 -20.06 -0.32
CA GLU A 50 -19.32 -20.95 0.05
C GLU A 50 -20.08 -21.48 -1.18
N LYS A 51 -20.23 -20.64 -2.22
CA LYS A 51 -20.88 -21.05 -3.47
C LYS A 51 -20.19 -22.24 -4.15
N TYR A 52 -18.86 -22.28 -4.18
CA TYR A 52 -18.08 -23.30 -4.89
C TYR A 52 -17.61 -24.46 -3.98
N LYS A 53 -18.11 -24.53 -2.74
CA LYS A 53 -17.66 -25.50 -1.73
C LYS A 53 -17.88 -26.96 -2.13
N LEU A 54 -19.03 -27.27 -2.73
CA LEU A 54 -19.36 -28.64 -3.15
C LEU A 54 -18.68 -29.03 -4.48
N ASP A 55 -18.31 -28.05 -5.30
CA ASP A 55 -17.70 -28.28 -6.62
C ASP A 55 -16.22 -28.71 -6.49
N GLY A 56 -15.56 -28.38 -5.38
CA GLY A 56 -14.13 -28.67 -5.14
C GLY A 56 -13.16 -27.86 -6.00
N PHE A 57 -13.67 -27.12 -7.00
CA PHE A 57 -12.92 -26.27 -7.91
C PHE A 57 -13.65 -24.95 -8.16
N ILE A 58 -12.88 -23.91 -8.48
CA ILE A 58 -13.38 -22.60 -8.87
C ILE A 58 -12.92 -22.27 -10.30
N PRO A 59 -13.81 -21.78 -11.20
CA PRO A 59 -13.42 -21.34 -12.54
C PRO A 59 -12.38 -20.22 -12.49
N ALA A 60 -11.36 -20.29 -13.38
CA ALA A 60 -10.24 -19.36 -13.36
C ALA A 60 -10.68 -17.90 -13.53
N ASN A 61 -11.63 -17.60 -14.40
CA ASN A 61 -12.15 -16.24 -14.59
C ASN A 61 -12.82 -15.65 -13.33
N ILE A 62 -13.39 -16.49 -12.47
CA ILE A 62 -14.00 -16.05 -11.20
C ILE A 62 -12.90 -15.83 -10.16
N TYR A 63 -12.00 -16.80 -10.00
CA TYR A 63 -10.87 -16.70 -9.07
C TYR A 63 -9.97 -15.51 -9.41
N ASP A 64 -9.49 -15.42 -10.66
CA ASP A 64 -8.55 -14.39 -11.09
C ASP A 64 -9.17 -12.99 -10.92
N SER A 65 -10.47 -12.82 -11.22
CA SER A 65 -11.17 -11.54 -11.05
C SER A 65 -11.18 -11.05 -9.60
N ILE A 66 -11.57 -11.91 -8.64
CA ILE A 66 -11.61 -11.51 -7.23
C ILE A 66 -10.21 -11.39 -6.63
N HIS A 67 -9.30 -12.27 -7.04
CA HIS A 67 -7.90 -12.24 -6.65
C HIS A 67 -7.23 -10.93 -7.09
N ASP A 68 -7.43 -10.50 -8.33
CA ASP A 68 -6.88 -9.26 -8.88
C ASP A 68 -7.43 -8.02 -8.15
N LYS A 69 -8.73 -7.97 -7.87
CA LYS A 69 -9.35 -6.89 -7.08
C LYS A 69 -8.68 -6.75 -5.72
N ILE A 70 -8.55 -7.86 -4.99
CA ILE A 70 -8.01 -7.88 -3.62
C ILE A 70 -6.52 -7.56 -3.63
N LEU A 71 -5.73 -8.18 -4.51
CA LEU A 71 -4.30 -7.92 -4.60
C LEU A 71 -4.00 -6.47 -5.03
N TYR A 72 -4.82 -5.90 -5.91
CA TYR A 72 -4.71 -4.49 -6.26
C TYR A 72 -4.88 -3.61 -5.01
N GLN A 73 -5.94 -3.81 -4.22
CA GLN A 73 -6.16 -3.02 -3.00
C GLN A 73 -5.08 -3.27 -1.94
N GLN A 74 -4.64 -4.52 -1.77
CA GLN A 74 -3.52 -4.86 -0.89
C GLN A 74 -2.27 -4.05 -1.28
N ARG A 75 -1.97 -3.98 -2.58
CA ARG A 75 -0.82 -3.22 -3.09
C ARG A 75 -0.92 -1.73 -2.77
N GLU A 76 -2.10 -1.12 -2.95
CA GLU A 76 -2.30 0.29 -2.64
C GLU A 76 -2.17 0.56 -1.13
N LEU A 77 -2.73 -0.30 -0.27
CA LEU A 77 -2.59 -0.20 1.19
C LEU A 77 -1.13 -0.33 1.63
N LEU A 78 -0.41 -1.33 1.10
CA LEU A 78 1.02 -1.52 1.38
C LEU A 78 1.86 -0.32 0.92
N ARG A 79 1.50 0.33 -0.19
CA ARG A 79 2.17 1.55 -0.65
C ARG A 79 2.10 2.66 0.41
N PHE A 80 0.94 2.85 1.05
CA PHE A 80 0.75 3.92 2.04
C PHE A 80 1.25 3.55 3.44
N MET A 81 1.23 2.27 3.81
CA MET A 81 1.60 1.84 5.16
C MET A 81 3.06 1.42 5.29
N ALA A 82 3.57 0.62 4.35
CA ALA A 82 4.78 -0.16 4.55
C ALA A 82 5.86 0.03 3.48
N ASP A 83 5.61 0.83 2.44
CA ASP A 83 6.60 1.03 1.37
C ASP A 83 7.80 1.87 1.82
N HIS A 84 8.97 1.24 1.95
CA HIS A 84 10.18 1.89 2.44
C HIS A 84 11.10 2.43 1.30
N GLN A 85 10.52 2.86 0.18
CA GLN A 85 11.30 3.51 -0.89
C GLN A 85 11.78 4.91 -0.49
N SER A 86 13.03 5.24 -0.83
CA SER A 86 13.71 6.49 -0.44
C SER A 86 13.08 7.78 -0.97
N SER A 87 12.21 7.70 -1.98
CA SER A 87 11.51 8.82 -2.60
C SER A 87 9.99 8.72 -2.48
N SER A 88 9.49 7.96 -1.51
CA SER A 88 8.06 7.76 -1.25
C SER A 88 7.75 7.96 0.23
N PHE A 89 6.57 8.51 0.53
CA PHE A 89 6.07 8.52 1.90
C PHE A 89 5.16 7.30 2.11
N SER A 90 5.48 6.56 3.16
CA SER A 90 4.61 5.56 3.75
C SER A 90 4.66 5.74 5.27
N TYR A 91 3.69 5.15 5.96
CA TYR A 91 3.62 5.30 7.40
C TYR A 91 4.89 4.82 8.10
N ILE A 92 5.47 3.68 7.70
CA ILE A 92 6.70 3.15 8.32
C ILE A 92 7.87 4.15 8.24
N SER A 93 8.08 4.82 7.10
CA SER A 93 9.19 5.76 6.93
C SER A 93 8.88 7.15 7.51
N VAL A 94 7.64 7.60 7.37
CA VAL A 94 7.18 8.88 7.91
C VAL A 94 7.21 8.84 9.43
N ARG A 95 6.73 7.76 10.05
CA ARG A 95 6.69 7.65 11.51
C ARG A 95 8.09 7.73 12.11
N GLU A 96 9.06 7.00 11.57
CA GLU A 96 10.46 7.06 12.01
C GLU A 96 11.01 8.50 11.92
N LEU A 97 10.66 9.23 10.86
CA LEU A 97 11.06 10.63 10.68
C LEU A 97 10.39 11.56 11.70
N LEU A 98 9.11 11.34 12.01
CA LEU A 98 8.35 12.14 13.00
C LEU A 98 8.88 11.92 14.42
N GLU A 99 9.23 10.68 14.80
CA GLU A 99 9.90 10.36 16.06
C GLU A 99 11.26 11.05 16.15
N LYS A 100 12.10 10.93 15.12
CA LYS A 100 13.43 11.58 15.07
C LYS A 100 13.35 13.10 15.20
N LYS A 101 12.27 13.71 14.72
CA LYS A 101 12.01 15.16 14.84
C LYS A 101 11.37 15.55 16.18
N GLY A 102 11.02 14.59 17.03
CA GLY A 102 10.35 14.82 18.31
C GLY A 102 8.90 15.27 18.17
N PHE A 103 8.27 15.04 17.00
CA PHE A 103 6.88 15.36 16.75
C PHE A 103 5.93 14.31 17.35
N LEU A 104 6.41 13.07 17.48
CA LEU A 104 5.78 12.00 18.23
C LEU A 104 6.60 11.69 19.47
N LYS A 105 5.94 11.60 20.62
CA LYS A 105 6.52 11.15 21.89
C LYS A 105 6.15 9.71 22.20
N SER A 106 5.01 9.25 21.71
CA SER A 106 4.58 7.87 21.88
C SER A 106 5.33 6.91 20.95
N SER A 107 5.63 5.72 21.46
CA SER A 107 6.18 4.61 20.69
C SER A 107 5.08 3.64 20.28
N LEU A 108 5.22 3.02 19.10
CA LEU A 108 4.37 1.89 18.72
C LEU A 108 4.46 0.75 19.72
N THR A 109 3.34 0.08 19.95
CA THR A 109 3.32 -1.20 20.69
C THR A 109 4.14 -2.25 19.95
N GLU A 110 4.66 -3.25 20.69
CA GLU A 110 5.42 -4.36 20.09
C GLU A 110 4.64 -5.06 18.98
N ASN A 111 3.33 -5.30 19.20
CA ASN A 111 2.46 -5.91 18.20
C ASN A 111 2.32 -5.06 16.92
N SER A 112 2.18 -3.75 17.07
CA SER A 112 2.07 -2.84 15.91
C SER A 112 3.37 -2.77 15.12
N ASN A 113 4.51 -2.70 15.82
CA ASN A 113 5.83 -2.77 15.21
C ASN A 113 6.05 -4.08 14.44
N LYS A 114 5.67 -5.21 15.04
CA LYS A 114 5.77 -6.52 14.39
C LYS A 114 4.89 -6.58 13.14
N THR A 115 3.63 -6.14 13.26
CA THR A 115 2.69 -6.10 12.15
C THR A 115 3.21 -5.23 11.01
N LEU A 116 3.76 -4.06 11.31
CA LEU A 116 4.30 -3.15 10.29
C LEU A 116 5.50 -3.76 9.54
N LYS A 117 6.37 -4.50 10.25
CA LYS A 117 7.48 -5.25 9.64
C LYS A 117 6.97 -6.41 8.76
N GLU A 118 5.97 -7.15 9.22
CA GLU A 118 5.33 -8.19 8.41
C GLU A 118 4.74 -7.59 7.12
N LEU A 119 4.03 -6.45 7.21
CA LEU A 119 3.51 -5.76 6.03
C LEU A 119 4.63 -5.30 5.09
N LEU A 120 5.76 -4.83 5.60
CA LEU A 120 6.94 -4.50 4.79
C LEU A 120 7.47 -5.74 4.05
N ASP A 121 7.55 -6.89 4.72
CA ASP A 121 7.95 -8.15 4.09
C ASP A 121 6.98 -8.53 2.97
N ILE A 122 5.68 -8.52 3.23
CA ILE A 122 4.67 -8.82 2.20
C ILE A 122 4.74 -7.85 1.03
N ARG A 123 5.01 -6.57 1.29
CA ARG A 123 5.30 -5.59 0.25
C ARG A 123 6.54 -6.01 -0.55
N ASN A 124 7.64 -6.39 0.08
CA ASN A 124 8.83 -6.79 -0.65
C ASN A 124 8.60 -8.06 -1.49
N TRP A 125 7.84 -9.02 -0.96
CA TRP A 125 7.45 -10.23 -1.67
C TRP A 125 6.54 -9.96 -2.87
N SER A 126 5.54 -9.09 -2.70
CA SER A 126 4.57 -8.75 -3.75
C SER A 126 5.19 -7.98 -4.92
N PHE A 127 6.38 -7.40 -4.72
CA PHE A 127 7.07 -6.55 -5.70
C PHE A 127 8.37 -7.17 -6.21
N HIS A 128 8.56 -8.50 -6.07
CA HIS A 128 9.72 -9.18 -6.64
C HIS A 128 9.85 -8.91 -8.14
N ASN A 129 11.05 -8.48 -8.55
CA ASN A 129 11.34 -8.26 -9.96
C ASN A 129 11.60 -9.59 -10.67
N ALA A 130 11.40 -9.59 -12.00
CA ALA A 130 11.59 -10.77 -12.84
C ALA A 130 13.01 -11.34 -12.77
N GLN A 131 14.03 -10.51 -12.53
CA GLN A 131 15.42 -10.96 -12.43
C GLN A 131 15.64 -11.84 -11.20
N SER A 132 15.14 -11.43 -10.03
CA SER A 132 15.22 -12.22 -8.80
C SER A 132 14.47 -13.55 -8.94
N MET A 133 13.30 -13.54 -9.58
CA MET A 133 12.54 -14.77 -9.85
C MET A 133 13.29 -15.71 -10.80
N LEU A 134 13.92 -15.18 -11.85
CA LEU A 134 14.70 -15.99 -12.79
C LEU A 134 15.92 -16.63 -12.12
N VAL A 135 16.62 -15.90 -11.25
CA VAL A 135 17.74 -16.46 -10.47
C VAL A 135 17.24 -17.61 -9.59
N ALA A 136 16.14 -17.42 -8.87
CA ALA A 136 15.57 -18.45 -8.01
C ALA A 136 15.12 -19.69 -8.81
N ASP A 137 14.48 -19.49 -9.96
CA ASP A 137 14.03 -20.58 -10.84
C ASP A 137 15.21 -21.41 -11.36
N LEU A 138 16.30 -20.75 -11.81
CA LEU A 138 17.52 -21.43 -12.24
C LEU A 138 18.20 -22.19 -11.09
N GLU A 139 18.23 -21.64 -9.88
CA GLU A 139 18.77 -22.34 -8.72
C GLU A 139 17.92 -23.55 -8.31
N MET A 140 16.58 -23.44 -8.39
CA MET A 140 15.69 -24.57 -8.16
C MET A 140 15.86 -25.65 -9.23
N ALA A 141 16.05 -25.27 -10.49
CA ALA A 141 16.34 -26.19 -11.58
C ALA A 141 17.69 -26.91 -11.41
N LYS A 142 18.72 -26.24 -10.85
CA LYS A 142 19.98 -26.91 -10.50
C LYS A 142 19.81 -27.89 -9.35
N LYS A 143 19.03 -27.53 -8.33
CA LYS A 143 18.77 -28.37 -7.15
C LYS A 143 17.91 -29.59 -7.46
N SER A 144 17.11 -29.56 -8.53
CA SER A 144 16.32 -30.73 -8.96
C SER A 144 17.15 -31.76 -9.73
N ILE A 145 18.41 -31.47 -10.06
CA ILE A 145 19.33 -32.44 -10.66
C ILE A 145 19.68 -33.50 -9.60
N PRO A 146 19.48 -34.81 -9.87
CA PRO A 146 19.92 -35.88 -8.98
C PRO A 146 21.41 -35.77 -8.65
N SER A 147 21.79 -36.06 -7.41
CA SER A 147 23.15 -35.85 -6.91
C SER A 147 24.23 -36.57 -7.73
N GLU A 148 23.89 -37.73 -8.30
CA GLU A 148 24.76 -38.57 -9.14
C GLU A 148 25.07 -37.93 -10.49
N MET A 149 24.27 -36.95 -10.92
CA MET A 149 24.37 -36.28 -12.22
C MET A 149 24.91 -34.85 -12.14
N VAL A 150 25.21 -34.37 -10.93
CA VAL A 150 25.80 -33.05 -10.71
C VAL A 150 27.17 -32.98 -11.41
N GLY A 151 27.38 -31.93 -12.20
CA GLY A 151 28.60 -31.74 -13.02
C GLY A 151 28.61 -32.48 -14.36
N SER A 152 27.66 -33.40 -14.59
CA SER A 152 27.51 -34.13 -15.85
C SER A 152 26.35 -33.63 -16.72
N VAL A 153 25.49 -32.77 -16.16
CA VAL A 153 24.30 -32.22 -16.84
C VAL A 153 24.42 -30.70 -16.98
N GLU A 154 24.06 -30.19 -18.15
CA GLU A 154 24.01 -28.76 -18.46
C GLU A 154 22.54 -28.31 -18.62
N ILE A 155 22.13 -27.26 -17.90
CA ILE A 155 20.79 -26.66 -18.06
C ILE A 155 20.82 -25.66 -19.22
N LYS A 156 20.04 -25.92 -20.27
CA LYS A 156 19.81 -24.99 -21.39
C LYS A 156 18.35 -24.53 -21.38
N PRO A 157 18.03 -23.34 -20.86
CA PRO A 157 16.65 -22.89 -20.67
C PRO A 157 15.95 -22.43 -21.97
N MET A 158 16.62 -22.46 -23.13
CA MET A 158 16.06 -22.03 -24.40
C MET A 158 15.15 -23.12 -24.99
N LEU A 159 13.84 -22.85 -25.04
CA LEU A 159 12.84 -23.78 -25.55
C LEU A 159 12.24 -23.29 -26.87
N ASN A 160 12.00 -24.22 -27.80
CA ASN A 160 11.15 -24.00 -28.97
C ASN A 160 10.33 -25.28 -29.26
N PRO A 161 8.99 -25.25 -29.14
CA PRO A 161 8.15 -24.09 -28.82
C PRO A 161 8.19 -23.71 -27.33
N VAL A 162 7.94 -22.44 -27.04
CA VAL A 162 7.62 -21.99 -25.69
C VAL A 162 6.17 -22.37 -25.36
N VAL A 163 5.98 -23.27 -24.39
CA VAL A 163 4.65 -23.77 -24.02
C VAL A 163 4.00 -22.82 -23.00
N ILE A 164 2.88 -22.20 -23.38
CA ILE A 164 2.10 -21.34 -22.49
C ILE A 164 0.96 -22.15 -21.87
N ARG A 165 0.97 -22.32 -20.55
CA ARG A 165 -0.07 -23.02 -19.81
C ARG A 165 -1.10 -22.03 -19.27
N LYS A 166 -2.36 -22.15 -19.71
CA LYS A 166 -3.48 -21.37 -19.19
C LYS A 166 -4.32 -22.24 -18.25
N VAL A 167 -4.53 -21.74 -17.04
CA VAL A 167 -5.33 -22.42 -16.01
C VAL A 167 -6.82 -22.27 -16.35
N LYS A 168 -7.60 -23.36 -16.21
CA LYS A 168 -9.06 -23.34 -16.40
C LYS A 168 -9.83 -23.27 -15.09
N THR A 169 -9.30 -23.91 -14.06
CA THR A 169 -9.87 -23.97 -12.71
C THR A 169 -8.75 -24.02 -11.67
N TYR A 170 -9.04 -23.51 -10.48
CA TYR A 170 -8.21 -23.66 -9.29
C TYR A 170 -8.90 -24.56 -8.28
N THR A 171 -8.14 -25.17 -7.37
CA THR A 171 -8.75 -25.96 -6.30
C THR A 171 -9.48 -25.04 -5.33
N TRP A 172 -10.61 -25.51 -4.80
CA TRP A 172 -11.34 -24.77 -3.78
C TRP A 172 -10.45 -24.46 -2.56
N LYS A 173 -9.57 -25.39 -2.18
CA LYS A 173 -8.61 -25.20 -1.08
C LYS A 173 -7.68 -23.99 -1.32
N MET A 174 -7.15 -23.84 -2.54
CA MET A 174 -6.31 -22.68 -2.86
C MET A 174 -7.06 -21.36 -2.68
N PHE A 175 -8.36 -21.34 -3.03
CA PHE A 175 -9.20 -20.17 -2.81
C PHE A 175 -9.55 -19.96 -1.33
N ALA A 176 -9.82 -21.03 -0.58
CA ALA A 176 -10.07 -20.98 0.86
C ALA A 176 -8.89 -20.40 1.63
N ASP A 177 -7.67 -20.86 1.33
CA ASP A 177 -6.44 -20.36 1.96
C ASP A 177 -6.26 -18.86 1.68
N PHE A 178 -6.51 -18.42 0.43
CA PHE A 178 -6.49 -17.01 0.05
C PHE A 178 -7.51 -16.17 0.84
N VAL A 179 -8.76 -16.62 0.94
CA VAL A 179 -9.81 -15.94 1.70
C VAL A 179 -9.47 -15.85 3.19
N PHE A 180 -8.92 -16.92 3.78
CA PHE A 180 -8.46 -16.91 5.16
C PHE A 180 -7.35 -15.87 5.39
N HIS A 181 -6.38 -15.79 4.48
CA HIS A 181 -5.33 -14.79 4.55
C HIS A 181 -5.85 -13.35 4.46
N ASN A 182 -6.94 -13.10 3.72
CA ASN A 182 -7.54 -11.76 3.64
C ASN A 182 -8.07 -11.28 4.99
N LYS A 183 -8.62 -12.18 5.83
CA LYS A 183 -9.07 -11.84 7.20
C LYS A 183 -7.91 -11.39 8.09
N VAL A 184 -6.82 -12.14 8.06
CA VAL A 184 -5.60 -11.80 8.80
C VAL A 184 -5.07 -10.45 8.33
N ARG A 185 -5.01 -10.25 7.01
CA ARG A 185 -4.51 -9.02 6.40
C ARG A 185 -5.35 -7.80 6.76
N LEU A 186 -6.68 -7.95 6.73
CA LEU A 186 -7.63 -6.90 7.10
C LEU A 186 -7.38 -6.41 8.53
N ALA A 187 -7.25 -7.33 9.48
CA ALA A 187 -6.95 -7.00 10.88
C ALA A 187 -5.61 -6.27 11.04
N GLN A 188 -4.58 -6.66 10.28
CA GLN A 188 -3.29 -5.97 10.28
C GLN A 188 -3.41 -4.55 9.75
N PHE A 189 -4.14 -4.33 8.65
CA PHE A 189 -4.36 -3.00 8.10
C PHE A 189 -5.18 -2.10 9.03
N GLU A 190 -6.22 -2.63 9.67
CA GLU A 190 -7.01 -1.91 10.68
C GLU A 190 -6.16 -1.50 11.87
N LEU A 191 -5.30 -2.39 12.37
CA LEU A 191 -4.38 -2.10 13.46
C LEU A 191 -3.47 -0.92 13.10
N ILE A 192 -2.81 -0.97 11.93
CA ILE A 192 -1.91 0.10 11.50
C ILE A 192 -2.66 1.41 11.24
N LEU A 193 -3.85 1.37 10.65
CA LEU A 193 -4.68 2.56 10.51
C LEU A 193 -5.04 3.18 11.86
N SER A 194 -5.31 2.37 12.89
CA SER A 194 -5.53 2.86 14.25
C SER A 194 -4.31 3.62 14.79
N GLU A 195 -3.11 3.06 14.62
CA GLU A 195 -1.86 3.71 15.02
C GLU A 195 -1.61 5.01 14.24
N MET A 196 -1.85 5.03 12.93
CA MET A 196 -1.78 6.25 12.12
C MET A 196 -2.71 7.35 12.66
N LYS A 197 -3.95 7.00 13.03
CA LYS A 197 -4.91 7.95 13.58
C LYS A 197 -4.50 8.46 14.97
N LYS A 198 -3.91 7.59 15.81
CA LYS A 198 -3.37 7.97 17.13
C LYS A 198 -2.19 8.94 16.99
N ASP A 199 -1.24 8.65 16.12
CA ASP A 199 -0.10 9.54 15.85
C ASP A 199 -0.56 10.91 15.32
N TYR A 200 -1.57 10.92 14.44
CA TYR A 200 -2.17 12.18 13.97
C TYR A 200 -2.81 12.96 15.11
N GLN A 201 -3.57 12.29 15.97
CA GLN A 201 -4.20 12.89 17.15
C GLN A 201 -3.16 13.48 18.11
N GLU A 202 -2.05 12.78 18.34
CA GLU A 202 -0.97 13.23 19.20
C GLU A 202 -0.34 14.52 18.65
N MET A 203 0.07 14.51 17.38
CA MET A 203 0.64 15.70 16.74
C MET A 203 -0.34 16.87 16.72
N TYR A 204 -1.61 16.60 16.38
CA TYR A 204 -2.66 17.61 16.39
C TYR A 204 -2.81 18.25 17.78
N GLY A 205 -2.77 17.44 18.85
CA GLY A 205 -2.85 17.91 20.23
C GLY A 205 -1.69 18.80 20.69
N PHE A 206 -0.55 18.78 19.99
CA PHE A 206 0.58 19.67 20.26
C PHE A 206 0.50 21.02 19.53
N LEU A 207 -0.45 21.20 18.60
CA LEU A 207 -0.67 22.49 17.94
C LEU A 207 -1.33 23.48 18.90
N SER A 208 -0.89 24.74 18.88
CA SER A 208 -1.35 25.79 19.81
C SER A 208 -2.80 26.23 19.58
N ASP A 209 -3.32 26.05 18.37
CA ASP A 209 -4.61 26.60 17.91
C ASP A 209 -5.63 25.51 17.51
N THR A 210 -5.74 24.42 18.27
CA THR A 210 -6.73 23.38 17.98
C THR A 210 -8.15 23.85 18.32
N ALA A 211 -9.04 23.90 17.33
CA ALA A 211 -10.44 24.22 17.52
C ALA A 211 -11.19 23.08 18.21
N PHE A 212 -12.16 23.42 19.08
CA PHE A 212 -13.14 22.45 19.55
C PHE A 212 -14.21 22.23 18.48
N ILE A 213 -14.56 20.97 18.24
CA ILE A 213 -15.65 20.60 17.33
C ILE A 213 -16.86 20.21 18.17
N GLN A 214 -18.04 20.72 17.80
CA GLN A 214 -19.30 20.29 18.38
C GLN A 214 -19.65 18.90 17.85
N THR A 215 -19.75 17.92 18.75
CA THR A 215 -20.20 16.56 18.50
C THR A 215 -21.57 16.31 19.14
N SER A 216 -22.20 15.18 18.83
CA SER A 216 -23.44 14.74 19.51
C SER A 216 -23.28 14.57 21.02
N SER A 217 -22.05 14.30 21.48
CA SER A 217 -21.66 14.18 22.89
C SER A 217 -21.11 15.47 23.51
N GLY A 218 -21.14 16.61 22.80
CA GLY A 218 -20.61 17.90 23.29
C GLY A 218 -19.35 18.36 22.55
N LEU A 219 -18.59 19.29 23.14
CA LEU A 219 -17.35 19.80 22.55
C LEU A 219 -16.22 18.76 22.68
N SER A 220 -15.59 18.41 21.56
CA SER A 220 -14.47 17.47 21.51
C SER A 220 -13.23 18.10 20.88
N ARG A 221 -12.06 17.66 21.33
CA ARG A 221 -10.74 17.92 20.70
C ARG A 221 -10.22 16.73 19.91
N GLU A 222 -10.97 15.64 19.87
CA GLU A 222 -10.61 14.46 19.10
C GLU A 222 -10.79 14.74 17.61
N VAL A 223 -9.81 14.33 16.83
CA VAL A 223 -9.81 14.42 15.38
C VAL A 223 -10.90 13.52 14.84
N GLN A 224 -11.85 14.14 14.14
CA GLN A 224 -12.96 13.44 13.51
C GLN A 224 -12.61 13.07 12.06
N TYR A 225 -12.80 11.81 11.70
CA TYR A 225 -12.66 11.31 10.33
C TYR A 225 -14.06 11.13 9.76
N ILE A 226 -14.60 12.20 9.17
CA ILE A 226 -15.96 12.22 8.62
C ILE A 226 -15.92 11.73 7.19
N GLU A 227 -16.61 10.63 6.91
CA GLU A 227 -16.80 10.08 5.58
C GLU A 227 -18.05 10.69 4.95
N GLN A 228 -17.93 11.15 3.70
CA GLN A 228 -19.03 11.79 2.96
C GLN A 228 -19.13 11.14 1.58
N GLU A 229 -20.32 10.66 1.25
CA GLU A 229 -20.64 10.21 -0.10
C GLU A 229 -20.72 11.43 -1.04
N ILE A 230 -20.14 11.28 -2.22
CA ILE A 230 -20.27 12.27 -3.29
C ILE A 230 -20.98 11.61 -4.47
N GLU A 231 -21.94 12.30 -5.06
CA GLU A 231 -22.73 11.73 -6.16
C GLU A 231 -21.87 11.41 -7.40
N ASN A 232 -20.93 12.31 -7.72
CA ASN A 232 -20.19 12.25 -8.98
C ASN A 232 -18.74 12.72 -8.83
N GLN A 233 -17.83 11.99 -9.47
CA GLN A 233 -16.41 12.32 -9.58
C GLN A 233 -16.07 12.67 -11.04
N ASN A 234 -15.15 13.60 -11.26
CA ASN A 234 -14.62 13.90 -12.60
C ASN A 234 -13.10 14.03 -12.56
N PRO A 235 -12.38 13.98 -13.69
CA PRO A 235 -10.91 13.98 -13.68
C PRO A 235 -10.29 15.16 -12.92
N LYS A 236 -10.88 16.36 -13.03
CA LYS A 236 -10.37 17.56 -12.34
C LYS A 236 -10.49 17.41 -10.82
N LYS A 237 -11.67 17.02 -10.35
CA LYS A 237 -11.95 16.75 -8.93
C LYS A 237 -11.16 15.54 -8.40
N ALA A 238 -10.84 14.56 -9.25
CA ALA A 238 -9.96 13.43 -8.96
C ALA A 238 -8.46 13.78 -8.97
N GLY A 239 -8.10 15.06 -9.13
CA GLY A 239 -6.72 15.52 -9.03
C GLY A 239 -5.89 15.43 -10.32
N SER A 240 -6.52 15.36 -11.50
CA SER A 240 -5.78 15.34 -12.78
C SER A 240 -4.84 16.54 -12.95
N SER A 241 -5.25 17.73 -12.47
CA SER A 241 -4.40 18.92 -12.45
C SER A 241 -3.17 18.75 -11.54
N ILE A 242 -3.36 18.13 -10.36
CA ILE A 242 -2.28 17.85 -9.41
C ILE A 242 -1.30 16.85 -10.02
N ALA A 243 -1.80 15.75 -10.60
CA ALA A 243 -0.98 14.75 -11.27
C ALA A 243 -0.18 15.36 -12.44
N SER A 244 -0.83 16.19 -13.27
CA SER A 244 -0.18 16.88 -14.39
C SER A 244 0.92 17.83 -13.92
N LEU A 245 0.67 18.60 -12.86
CA LEU A 245 1.66 19.50 -12.26
C LEU A 245 2.83 18.72 -11.65
N SER A 246 2.55 17.65 -10.89
CA SER A 246 3.56 16.74 -10.33
C SER A 246 4.48 16.19 -11.43
N MET A 247 3.91 15.73 -12.55
CA MET A 247 4.71 15.23 -13.68
C MET A 247 5.59 16.32 -14.32
N LYS A 248 5.12 17.57 -14.40
CA LYS A 248 5.93 18.69 -14.88
C LYS A 248 7.08 18.99 -13.93
N ILE A 249 6.83 18.99 -12.62
CA ILE A 249 7.87 19.15 -11.59
C ILE A 249 8.94 18.05 -11.73
N GLN A 250 8.53 16.79 -11.83
CA GLN A 250 9.46 15.66 -11.94
C GLN A 250 10.31 15.73 -13.22
N LYS A 251 9.73 16.18 -14.33
CA LYS A 251 10.44 16.41 -15.61
C LYS A 251 11.27 17.69 -15.65
N GLY A 252 11.32 18.47 -14.56
CA GLY A 252 12.04 19.75 -14.52
C GLY A 252 11.43 20.85 -15.40
N LYS A 253 10.15 20.70 -15.78
CA LYS A 253 9.40 21.63 -16.65
C LYS A 253 8.53 22.62 -15.86
N TYR A 254 8.78 22.77 -14.56
CA TYR A 254 8.07 23.71 -13.70
C TYR A 254 9.09 24.57 -12.94
N ASP A 255 8.98 25.88 -13.10
CA ASP A 255 9.88 26.88 -12.51
C ASP A 255 9.15 27.81 -11.51
N GLY A 256 7.86 27.57 -11.27
CA GLY A 256 7.05 28.38 -10.36
C GLY A 256 6.49 29.67 -10.96
N SER A 257 6.77 29.99 -12.24
CA SER A 257 6.47 31.30 -12.82
C SER A 257 5.20 31.37 -13.68
N ASN A 258 4.31 30.38 -13.62
CA ASN A 258 3.08 30.35 -14.42
C ASN A 258 1.82 30.41 -13.55
N GLU A 259 1.12 31.55 -13.60
CA GLU A 259 -0.17 31.85 -12.94
C GLU A 259 -1.39 31.15 -13.56
N ARG A 260 -1.20 30.31 -14.59
CA ARG A 260 -2.31 29.61 -15.26
C ARG A 260 -2.32 28.13 -14.93
N TYR A 261 -2.89 27.80 -13.77
CA TYR A 261 -3.44 26.47 -13.45
C TYR A 261 -4.77 26.62 -12.71
#